data_AF-A0A849IHP6-F1
#
_entry.id   AF-A0A849IHP6-F1
#
_cell.length_a   1.000
_cell.length_b   1.000
_cell.length_c   1.000
_cell.angle_alpha   90.00
_cell.angle_beta   90.00
_cell.angle_gamma   90.00
#
_symmetry.space_group_name_H-M   'P 1'
#
loop_
_entity.id
_entity.type
_entity.pdbx_description
1 polymer ?
#
loop_
_entity_poly.entity_id
_entity_poly.type
_entity_poly.pdbx_seq_one_letter_code
_entity_poly.pdbx_strand_id
1 'polypeptide(L)'
;MRILEYIGLDTARVRTAYDKVREAIARDDFRAAQVKKLVNLSQGKFYRAKLDDADRLLFSLVRQGDEVCALMLEVIANHDYDKSRFLRGAGIDEAKIPEIDIAEAVREALPMRYLHPERSTLHLLDKPISFDDAQEAIYREPSPLIVVGSAGSGKTALTLEKLKHAEGEVLYVTHSAYLAKNARDLYYANGFEHGGQEAVFLSYREFLESIRVPQGREATWRDFSGWFSRMRQSYRDIEGHQAFEEIRGVIAARANGILSPEDYRALGVRQSIFAQERRDRLYELFEK
;
A
#
# COMPACT_ATOMS: atom_id res chain seq x y z
N MET A 1 12.36 21.87 -15.47
CA MET A 1 12.13 20.53 -14.86
C MET A 1 10.86 19.87 -15.39
N ARG A 2 10.75 18.53 -15.34
CA ARG A 2 9.54 17.79 -15.73
C ARG A 2 8.44 17.95 -14.66
N ILE A 3 7.19 18.00 -15.10
CA ILE A 3 6.02 18.11 -14.23
C ILE A 3 5.36 16.75 -14.06
N LEU A 4 5.09 16.41 -12.80
CA LEU A 4 4.33 15.25 -12.38
C LEU A 4 3.09 15.70 -11.62
N GLU A 5 2.02 14.93 -11.67
CA GLU A 5 0.75 15.25 -11.04
C GLU A 5 0.33 14.10 -10.14
N TYR A 6 -0.04 14.40 -8.90
CA TYR A 6 -0.75 13.43 -8.06
C TYR A 6 -2.08 13.06 -8.72
N ILE A 7 -2.41 11.77 -8.79
CA ILE A 7 -3.62 11.28 -9.46
C ILE A 7 -4.94 11.89 -8.96
N GLY A 8 -4.97 12.37 -7.71
CA GLY A 8 -6.14 13.04 -7.12
C GLY A 8 -6.04 14.57 -7.12
N LEU A 9 -5.13 15.17 -7.87
CA LEU A 9 -5.06 16.63 -8.03
C LEU A 9 -6.27 17.11 -8.85
N ASP A 10 -7.08 18.00 -8.27
CA ASP A 10 -8.16 18.70 -8.97
C ASP A 10 -7.76 20.15 -9.26
N THR A 11 -7.74 20.50 -10.55
CA THR A 11 -7.43 21.85 -11.04
C THR A 11 -8.60 22.48 -11.80
N ALA A 12 -9.78 21.86 -11.81
CA ALA A 12 -10.89 22.24 -12.69
C ALA A 12 -11.30 23.72 -12.53
N ARG A 13 -11.28 24.25 -11.31
CA ARG A 13 -11.67 25.64 -11.01
C ARG A 13 -10.62 26.69 -11.40
N VAL A 14 -9.35 26.29 -11.46
CA VAL A 14 -8.19 27.19 -11.63
C VAL A 14 -7.34 26.83 -12.85
N ARG A 15 -7.88 26.06 -13.80
CA ARG A 15 -7.14 25.44 -14.90
C ARG A 15 -6.20 26.40 -15.64
N THR A 16 -6.68 27.57 -16.02
CA THR A 16 -5.87 28.57 -16.74
C THR A 16 -4.72 29.12 -15.90
N ALA A 17 -4.94 29.37 -14.61
CA ALA A 17 -3.89 29.81 -13.70
C ALA A 17 -2.88 28.68 -13.45
N TYR A 18 -3.39 27.46 -13.27
CA TYR A 18 -2.59 26.25 -13.12
C TYR A 18 -1.66 26.02 -14.32
N ASP A 19 -2.18 26.07 -15.55
CA ASP A 19 -1.36 25.86 -16.75
C ASP A 19 -0.21 26.88 -16.86
N LYS A 20 -0.46 28.16 -16.52
CA LYS A 20 0.59 29.21 -16.50
C LYS A 20 1.66 28.92 -15.45
N VAL A 21 1.26 28.56 -14.23
CA VAL A 21 2.20 28.23 -13.14
C VAL A 21 2.99 26.96 -13.47
N ARG A 22 2.31 25.95 -14.02
CA ARG A 22 2.91 24.70 -14.50
C ARG A 22 4.01 24.99 -15.53
N GLU A 23 3.74 25.82 -16.52
CA GLU A 23 4.71 26.21 -17.55
C GLU A 23 5.89 27.03 -17.01
N ALA A 24 5.65 27.89 -16.02
CA ALA A 24 6.71 28.64 -15.34
C ALA A 24 7.63 27.68 -14.56
N ILE A 25 7.07 26.78 -13.74
CA ILE A 25 7.84 25.77 -13.01
C ILE A 25 8.57 24.84 -13.98
N ALA A 26 7.94 24.43 -15.09
CA ALA A 26 8.57 23.56 -16.08
C ALA A 26 9.81 24.19 -16.73
N ARG A 27 9.83 25.52 -16.84
CA ARG A 27 10.97 26.30 -17.33
C ARG A 27 11.92 26.75 -16.22
N ASP A 28 11.80 26.18 -15.01
CA ASP A 28 12.66 26.49 -13.88
C ASP A 28 12.53 27.95 -13.40
N ASP A 29 11.43 28.64 -13.76
CA ASP A 29 11.15 30.03 -13.42
C ASP A 29 10.29 30.14 -12.15
N PHE A 30 10.92 29.86 -11.01
CA PHE A 30 10.30 29.96 -9.68
C PHE A 30 9.84 31.39 -9.35
N ARG A 31 10.51 32.39 -9.94
CA ARG A 31 10.16 33.80 -9.73
C ARG A 31 8.82 34.13 -10.39
N ALA A 32 8.61 33.73 -11.65
CA ALA A 32 7.34 33.95 -12.33
C ALA A 32 6.16 33.24 -11.64
N ALA A 33 6.40 32.04 -11.10
CA ALA A 33 5.42 31.28 -10.33
C ALA A 33 5.27 31.74 -8.85
N GLN A 34 6.08 32.71 -8.41
CA GLN A 34 6.12 33.20 -7.01
C GLN A 34 6.23 32.05 -6.01
N VAL A 35 7.19 31.16 -6.27
CA VAL A 35 7.41 29.97 -5.46
C VAL A 35 8.01 30.36 -4.12
N LYS A 36 7.41 29.85 -3.05
CA LYS A 36 7.95 29.97 -1.69
C LYS A 36 8.03 28.62 -1.01
N LYS A 37 8.97 28.46 -0.08
CA LYS A 37 9.18 27.22 0.68
C LYS A 37 8.40 27.26 1.98
N LEU A 38 7.51 26.29 2.17
CA LEU A 38 6.80 26.15 3.44
C LEU A 38 7.77 25.60 4.49
N VAL A 39 7.87 26.31 5.63
CA VAL A 39 8.79 25.98 6.72
C VAL A 39 8.03 25.47 7.95
N ASN A 40 8.74 24.86 8.89
CA ASN A 40 8.20 24.30 10.14
C ASN A 40 7.16 23.17 9.93
N LEU A 41 7.27 22.46 8.81
CA LEU A 41 6.46 21.27 8.53
C LEU A 41 7.24 20.01 8.90
N SER A 42 6.62 19.14 9.71
CA SER A 42 7.17 17.82 10.06
C SER A 42 6.89 16.75 9.00
N GLN A 43 5.95 17.01 8.08
CA GLN A 43 5.42 16.01 7.15
C GLN A 43 6.20 15.92 5.84
N GLY A 44 7.06 16.88 5.53
CA GLY A 44 7.82 16.88 4.29
C GLY A 44 8.30 18.26 3.86
N LYS A 45 8.93 18.30 2.69
CA LYS A 45 9.37 19.51 2.02
C LYS A 45 8.33 19.92 0.99
N PHE A 46 7.67 21.02 1.25
CA PHE A 46 6.59 21.53 0.41
C PHE A 46 6.87 22.95 -0.03
N TYR A 47 6.39 23.25 -1.22
CA TYR A 47 6.49 24.55 -1.85
C TYR A 47 5.10 25.01 -2.22
N ARG A 48 4.88 26.31 -2.15
CA ARG A 48 3.66 26.94 -2.65
C ARG A 48 4.00 27.80 -3.86
N ALA A 49 3.18 27.76 -4.90
CA ALA A 49 3.19 28.72 -6.00
C ALA A 49 1.90 29.53 -5.99
N LYS A 50 1.95 30.78 -6.47
CA LYS A 50 0.75 31.63 -6.57
C LYS A 50 -0.02 31.31 -7.84
N LEU A 51 -1.26 30.85 -7.72
CA LEU A 51 -2.15 30.67 -8.87
C LEU A 51 -2.83 32.00 -9.22
N ASP A 52 -3.50 32.58 -8.24
CA ASP A 52 -4.11 33.91 -8.31
C ASP A 52 -4.07 34.58 -6.92
N ASP A 53 -4.89 35.60 -6.67
CA ASP A 53 -4.89 36.29 -5.37
C ASP A 53 -5.39 35.39 -4.24
N ALA A 54 -6.37 34.53 -4.47
CA ALA A 54 -7.02 33.68 -3.47
C ALA A 54 -6.36 32.29 -3.37
N ASP A 55 -5.90 31.74 -4.49
CA ASP A 55 -5.55 30.31 -4.56
C ASP A 55 -4.05 30.07 -4.69
N ARG A 56 -3.60 28.93 -4.15
CA ARG A 56 -2.19 28.51 -4.15
C ARG A 56 -2.07 27.08 -4.65
N LEU A 57 -0.99 26.80 -5.35
CA LEU A 57 -0.62 25.44 -5.73
C LEU A 57 0.40 24.90 -4.72
N LEU A 58 0.07 23.79 -4.07
CA LEU A 58 0.99 23.01 -3.24
C LEU A 58 1.70 21.97 -4.11
N PHE A 59 3.03 21.92 -4.01
CA PHE A 59 3.82 20.92 -4.72
C PHE A 59 5.08 20.53 -3.92
N SER A 60 5.70 19.43 -4.32
CA SER A 60 6.99 18.98 -3.82
C SER A 60 7.96 18.76 -4.98
N LEU A 61 9.26 18.67 -4.68
CA LEU A 61 10.25 18.25 -5.66
C LEU A 61 10.65 16.80 -5.39
N VAL A 62 10.74 16.01 -6.45
CA VAL A 62 11.15 14.60 -6.40
C VAL A 62 12.31 14.35 -7.35
N ARG A 63 13.11 13.33 -7.10
CA ARG A 63 14.32 13.03 -7.88
C ARG A 63 14.50 11.54 -8.14
N GLN A 64 14.84 11.17 -9.38
CA GLN A 64 15.38 9.85 -9.73
C GLN A 64 16.74 10.05 -10.43
N GLY A 65 17.82 9.58 -9.81
CA GLY A 65 19.17 9.87 -10.31
C GLY A 65 19.44 11.37 -10.30
N ASP A 66 19.79 11.95 -11.44
CA ASP A 66 20.02 13.39 -11.60
C ASP A 66 18.78 14.17 -12.07
N GLU A 67 17.73 13.46 -12.49
CA GLU A 67 16.49 14.09 -12.95
C GLU A 67 15.66 14.56 -11.75
N VAL A 68 15.40 15.88 -11.67
CA VAL A 68 14.49 16.48 -10.71
C VAL A 68 13.19 16.89 -11.39
N CYS A 69 12.09 16.53 -10.75
CA CYS A 69 10.73 16.82 -11.20
C CYS A 69 9.94 17.56 -10.13
N ALA A 70 8.97 18.37 -10.55
CA ALA A 70 7.98 18.95 -9.64
C ALA A 70 6.71 18.10 -9.62
N LEU A 71 6.33 17.63 -8.43
CA LEU A 71 5.11 16.87 -8.19
C LEU A 71 4.03 17.80 -7.64
N MET A 72 3.02 18.09 -8.46
CA MET A 72 1.85 18.89 -8.11
C MET A 72 0.88 18.07 -7.24
N LEU A 73 0.50 18.60 -6.09
CA LEU A 73 -0.20 17.84 -5.05
C LEU A 73 -1.64 18.30 -4.83
N GLU A 74 -1.85 19.60 -4.62
CA GLU A 74 -3.15 20.15 -4.21
C GLU A 74 -3.29 21.61 -4.59
N VAL A 75 -4.51 22.04 -4.91
CA VAL A 75 -4.89 23.46 -4.96
C VAL A 75 -5.45 23.85 -3.59
N ILE A 76 -4.77 24.77 -2.92
CA ILE A 76 -5.19 25.35 -1.64
C ILE A 76 -6.01 26.59 -1.94
N ALA A 77 -7.32 26.49 -1.72
CA ALA A 77 -8.24 27.59 -1.94
C ALA A 77 -8.20 28.60 -0.79
N ASN A 78 -8.33 29.90 -1.10
CA ASN A 78 -8.41 31.00 -0.11
C ASN A 78 -7.29 31.04 0.94
N HIS A 79 -6.11 30.49 0.62
CA HIS A 79 -5.00 30.31 1.58
C HIS A 79 -5.35 29.44 2.80
N ASP A 80 -6.36 28.58 2.71
CA ASP A 80 -6.79 27.65 3.78
C ASP A 80 -5.80 26.48 3.93
N TYR A 81 -4.55 26.79 4.28
CA TYR A 81 -3.46 25.81 4.44
C TYR A 81 -3.76 24.75 5.50
N ASP A 82 -4.54 25.11 6.52
CA ASP A 82 -4.97 24.21 7.59
C ASP A 82 -5.90 23.10 7.10
N LYS A 83 -6.64 23.33 6.01
CA LYS A 83 -7.51 22.33 5.38
C LYS A 83 -6.77 21.37 4.44
N SER A 84 -5.53 21.69 4.08
CA SER A 84 -4.71 20.78 3.25
C SER A 84 -4.37 19.53 4.02
N ARG A 85 -4.74 18.37 3.48
CA ARG A 85 -4.40 17.06 4.06
C ARG A 85 -2.89 16.81 4.13
N PHE A 86 -2.13 17.37 3.18
CA PHE A 86 -0.68 17.26 3.12
C PHE A 86 0.00 18.06 4.24
N LEU A 87 -0.63 19.16 4.65
CA LEU A 87 -0.12 20.06 5.69
C LEU A 87 -0.67 19.73 7.08
N ARG A 88 -1.67 18.86 7.18
CA ARG A 88 -2.22 18.30 8.43
C ARG A 88 -2.56 19.38 9.47
N GLY A 89 -3.26 20.43 9.08
CA GLY A 89 -3.66 21.49 10.00
C GLY A 89 -2.55 22.48 10.38
N ALA A 90 -1.44 22.52 9.65
CA ALA A 90 -0.39 23.50 9.93
C ALA A 90 -0.90 24.94 9.77
N GLY A 91 -0.76 25.75 10.81
CA GLY A 91 -1.04 27.18 10.77
C GLY A 91 0.07 27.90 10.01
N ILE A 92 -0.18 28.22 8.73
CA ILE A 92 0.79 28.90 7.86
C ILE A 92 0.43 30.38 7.76
N ASP A 93 1.35 31.24 8.19
CA ASP A 93 1.27 32.68 7.99
C ASP A 93 1.99 33.04 6.69
N GLU A 94 1.21 33.42 5.67
CA GLU A 94 1.72 33.67 4.32
C GLU A 94 2.77 34.80 4.27
N ALA A 95 2.67 35.79 5.17
CA ALA A 95 3.62 36.90 5.23
C ALA A 95 5.01 36.47 5.72
N LYS A 96 5.10 35.32 6.40
CA LYS A 96 6.34 34.79 6.99
C LYS A 96 7.00 33.70 6.15
N ILE A 97 6.41 33.31 5.02
CA ILE A 97 6.98 32.27 4.15
C ILE A 97 8.19 32.87 3.40
N PRO A 98 9.40 32.30 3.53
CA PRO A 98 10.57 32.78 2.83
C PRO A 98 10.49 32.49 1.32
N GLU A 99 11.06 33.40 0.53
CA GLU A 99 11.42 33.12 -0.86
C GLU A 99 12.43 31.97 -0.92
N ILE A 100 12.44 31.24 -2.02
CA ILE A 100 13.35 30.11 -2.21
C ILE A 100 14.00 30.16 -3.59
N ASP A 101 15.32 29.95 -3.62
CA ASP A 101 16.06 29.78 -4.86
C ASP A 101 15.86 28.36 -5.40
N ILE A 102 15.72 28.22 -6.72
CA ILE A 102 15.52 26.92 -7.36
C ILE A 102 16.67 25.94 -7.11
N ALA A 103 17.92 26.41 -7.09
CA ALA A 103 19.07 25.57 -6.82
C ALA A 103 19.07 25.06 -5.38
N GLU A 104 18.51 25.81 -4.43
CA GLU A 104 18.26 25.32 -3.08
C GLU A 104 17.15 24.27 -3.08
N ALA A 105 16.01 24.56 -3.70
CA ALA A 105 14.88 23.63 -3.74
C ALA A 105 15.25 22.28 -4.37
N VAL A 106 16.00 22.30 -5.47
CA VAL A 106 16.49 21.11 -6.19
C VAL A 106 17.34 20.21 -5.29
N ARG A 107 18.14 20.76 -4.37
CA ARG A 107 18.95 19.96 -3.42
C ARG A 107 18.09 19.22 -2.39
N GLU A 108 16.89 19.70 -2.12
CA GLU A 108 15.96 19.11 -1.17
C GLU A 108 14.93 18.16 -1.80
N ALA A 109 15.06 17.87 -3.11
CA ALA A 109 14.18 16.97 -3.81
C ALA A 109 14.16 15.56 -3.18
N LEU A 110 12.96 15.02 -2.99
CA LEU A 110 12.73 13.72 -2.36
C LEU A 110 13.14 12.57 -3.30
N PRO A 111 13.97 11.61 -2.85
CA PRO A 111 14.41 10.52 -3.71
C PRO A 111 13.26 9.55 -4.03
N MET A 112 13.14 9.18 -5.28
CA MET A 112 12.23 8.15 -5.77
C MET A 112 13.00 6.89 -6.17
N ARG A 113 12.44 5.72 -5.83
CA ARG A 113 13.01 4.42 -6.21
C ARG A 113 12.92 4.18 -7.72
N TYR A 114 11.83 4.62 -8.31
CA TYR A 114 11.54 4.49 -9.72
C TYR A 114 10.64 5.64 -10.15
N LEU A 115 10.93 6.22 -11.31
CA LEU A 115 10.07 7.16 -12.02
C LEU A 115 9.90 6.65 -13.44
N HIS A 116 8.66 6.58 -13.90
CA HIS A 116 8.37 6.16 -15.26
C HIS A 116 8.82 7.23 -16.27
N PRO A 117 9.46 6.86 -17.39
CA PRO A 117 10.02 7.84 -18.33
C PRO A 117 8.97 8.75 -18.98
N GLU A 118 7.78 8.23 -19.28
CA GLU A 118 6.75 8.99 -20.01
C GLU A 118 5.57 9.45 -19.13
N ARG A 119 4.94 8.53 -18.39
CA ARG A 119 3.82 8.83 -17.48
C ARG A 119 4.16 9.85 -16.42
N SER A 120 3.39 10.94 -16.39
CA SER A 120 3.53 12.06 -15.45
C SER A 120 2.63 11.94 -14.21
N THR A 121 1.66 11.03 -14.21
CA THR A 121 0.77 10.83 -13.07
C THR A 121 1.43 9.93 -12.01
N LEU A 122 1.38 10.35 -10.75
CA LEU A 122 1.89 9.60 -9.61
C LEU A 122 0.79 9.22 -8.62
N HIS A 123 0.95 8.02 -8.06
CA HIS A 123 0.21 7.52 -6.92
C HIS A 123 0.84 8.00 -5.62
N LEU A 124 0.10 7.91 -4.51
CA LEU A 124 0.58 8.48 -3.24
C LEU A 124 0.06 7.72 -2.03
N LEU A 125 0.97 6.99 -1.36
CA LEU A 125 0.75 6.41 -0.03
C LEU A 125 1.51 7.24 1.01
N ASP A 126 2.49 6.65 1.70
CA ASP A 126 3.45 7.36 2.54
C ASP A 126 4.37 8.28 1.74
N LYS A 127 4.68 7.87 0.50
CA LYS A 127 5.54 8.58 -0.44
C LYS A 127 4.98 8.49 -1.86
N PRO A 128 5.44 9.35 -2.79
CA PRO A 128 5.05 9.26 -4.18
C PRO A 128 5.48 7.93 -4.82
N ILE A 129 4.60 7.35 -5.63
CA ILE A 129 4.80 6.06 -6.27
C ILE A 129 4.57 6.22 -7.78
N SER A 130 5.57 5.86 -8.56
CA SER A 130 5.44 5.64 -10.00
C SER A 130 5.30 4.14 -10.24
N PHE A 131 4.29 3.72 -10.99
CA PHE A 131 4.18 2.33 -11.45
C PHE A 131 4.99 2.11 -12.72
N ASP A 132 5.57 0.93 -12.88
CA ASP A 132 6.02 0.43 -14.19
C ASP A 132 4.81 -0.01 -15.04
N ASP A 133 5.04 -0.43 -16.28
CA ASP A 133 3.94 -0.75 -17.20
C ASP A 133 3.15 -1.98 -16.78
N ALA A 134 3.79 -2.96 -16.16
CA ALA A 134 3.12 -4.15 -15.66
C ALA A 134 2.25 -3.83 -14.44
N GLN A 135 2.76 -3.02 -13.52
CA GLN A 135 2.02 -2.54 -12.35
C GLN A 135 0.81 -1.69 -12.76
N GLU A 136 0.97 -0.79 -13.75
CA GLU A 136 -0.13 0.02 -14.27
C GLU A 136 -1.22 -0.84 -14.92
N ALA A 137 -0.83 -1.81 -15.74
CA ALA A 137 -1.78 -2.74 -16.35
C ALA A 137 -2.58 -3.49 -15.28
N ILE A 138 -1.90 -4.08 -14.28
CA ILE A 138 -2.55 -4.79 -13.16
C ILE A 138 -3.46 -3.84 -12.35
N TYR A 139 -3.02 -2.60 -12.11
CA TYR A 139 -3.81 -1.60 -11.39
C TYR A 139 -5.14 -1.29 -12.08
N ARG A 140 -5.18 -1.32 -13.42
CA ARG A 140 -6.39 -1.05 -14.21
C ARG A 140 -7.34 -2.25 -14.36
N GLU A 141 -6.88 -3.47 -14.11
CA GLU A 141 -7.73 -4.67 -14.21
C GLU A 141 -8.92 -4.60 -13.23
N PRO A 142 -10.15 -4.97 -13.64
CA PRO A 142 -11.30 -4.99 -12.74
C PRO A 142 -11.21 -6.13 -11.71
N SER A 143 -11.98 -6.02 -10.63
CA SER A 143 -12.17 -7.13 -9.68
C SER A 143 -13.10 -8.22 -10.27
N PRO A 144 -12.94 -9.51 -9.91
CA PRO A 144 -11.95 -10.07 -8.98
C PRO A 144 -10.56 -10.22 -9.62
N LEU A 145 -9.50 -9.97 -8.84
CA LEU A 145 -8.12 -9.93 -9.31
C LEU A 145 -7.20 -10.74 -8.38
N ILE A 146 -6.32 -11.56 -8.97
CA ILE A 146 -5.24 -12.27 -8.24
C ILE A 146 -3.90 -11.68 -8.69
N VAL A 147 -3.14 -11.12 -7.75
CA VAL A 147 -1.84 -10.52 -8.03
C VAL A 147 -0.72 -11.41 -7.49
N VAL A 148 0.07 -12.00 -8.38
CA VAL A 148 1.21 -12.86 -8.04
C VAL A 148 2.51 -12.12 -8.35
N GLY A 149 3.48 -12.18 -7.43
CA GLY A 149 4.77 -11.53 -7.64
C GLY A 149 5.74 -11.76 -6.49
N SER A 150 7.03 -11.56 -6.74
CA SER A 150 8.11 -11.75 -5.76
C SER A 150 8.06 -10.75 -4.60
N ALA A 151 8.84 -10.98 -3.55
CA ALA A 151 8.99 -10.00 -2.47
C ALA A 151 9.54 -8.67 -3.03
N GLY A 152 9.02 -7.54 -2.54
CA GLY A 152 9.48 -6.20 -2.96
C GLY A 152 8.94 -5.69 -4.31
N SER A 153 8.12 -6.47 -5.02
CA SER A 153 7.49 -6.09 -6.31
C SER A 153 6.38 -5.03 -6.22
N GLY A 154 6.04 -4.57 -5.01
CA GLY A 154 5.03 -3.52 -4.83
C GLY A 154 3.58 -3.99 -4.74
N LYS A 155 3.31 -5.30 -4.63
CA LYS A 155 1.95 -5.86 -4.51
C LYS A 155 1.08 -5.14 -3.46
N THR A 156 1.63 -4.91 -2.27
CA THR A 156 0.90 -4.22 -1.19
C THR A 156 0.55 -2.78 -1.59
N ALA A 157 1.50 -2.03 -2.14
CA ALA A 157 1.26 -0.65 -2.56
C ALA A 157 0.20 -0.58 -3.67
N LEU A 158 0.31 -1.44 -4.69
CA LEU A 158 -0.68 -1.54 -5.76
C LEU A 158 -2.07 -1.89 -5.21
N THR A 159 -2.14 -2.85 -4.29
CA THR A 159 -3.41 -3.27 -3.67
C THR A 159 -4.04 -2.13 -2.86
N LEU A 160 -3.24 -1.38 -2.08
CA LEU A 160 -3.73 -0.24 -1.30
C LEU A 160 -4.18 0.92 -2.17
N GLU A 161 -3.45 1.23 -3.25
CA GLU A 161 -3.89 2.22 -4.23
C GLU A 161 -5.20 1.80 -4.92
N LYS A 162 -5.34 0.51 -5.23
CA LYS A 162 -6.59 -0.03 -5.80
C LYS A 162 -7.74 0.00 -4.78
N LEU A 163 -7.45 -0.22 -3.50
CA LEU A 163 -8.41 -0.17 -2.40
C LEU A 163 -9.11 1.19 -2.28
N LYS A 164 -8.42 2.28 -2.65
CA LYS A 164 -8.96 3.65 -2.62
C LYS A 164 -10.15 3.89 -3.56
N HIS A 165 -10.39 2.98 -4.51
CA HIS A 165 -11.54 3.06 -5.44
C HIS A 165 -12.78 2.31 -4.94
N ALA A 166 -12.65 1.56 -3.85
CA ALA A 166 -13.76 0.79 -3.31
C ALA A 166 -14.62 1.68 -2.40
N GLU A 167 -15.93 1.63 -2.61
CA GLU A 167 -16.94 2.35 -1.82
C GLU A 167 -17.59 1.42 -0.80
N GLY A 168 -18.15 1.99 0.27
CA GLY A 168 -18.85 1.27 1.34
C GLY A 168 -17.91 0.59 2.34
N GLU A 169 -18.36 -0.52 2.91
CA GLU A 169 -17.60 -1.30 3.91
C GLU A 169 -16.50 -2.11 3.22
N VAL A 170 -15.24 -1.83 3.57
CA VAL A 170 -14.08 -2.44 2.92
C VAL A 170 -13.17 -3.09 3.93
N LEU A 171 -12.84 -4.35 3.71
CA LEU A 171 -11.98 -5.13 4.59
C LEU A 171 -10.66 -5.48 3.90
N TYR A 172 -9.55 -5.08 4.51
CA TYR A 172 -8.20 -5.52 4.17
C TYR A 172 -7.71 -6.55 5.21
N VAL A 173 -7.43 -7.77 4.77
CA VAL A 173 -6.94 -8.85 5.64
C VAL A 173 -5.51 -9.25 5.28
N THR A 174 -4.66 -9.44 6.28
CA THR A 174 -3.29 -9.94 6.11
C THR A 174 -2.89 -10.91 7.23
N HIS A 175 -1.70 -11.50 7.17
CA HIS A 175 -1.32 -12.58 8.09
C HIS A 175 -0.96 -12.14 9.51
N SER A 176 -0.58 -10.87 9.74
CA SER A 176 -0.15 -10.42 11.07
C SER A 176 -0.65 -9.02 11.41
N ALA A 177 -0.85 -8.76 12.70
CA ALA A 177 -1.32 -7.46 13.18
C ALA A 177 -0.31 -6.34 12.83
N TYR A 178 0.99 -6.65 12.82
CA TYR A 178 2.02 -5.72 12.36
C TYR A 178 1.84 -5.32 10.89
N LEU A 179 1.57 -6.29 10.01
CA LEU A 179 1.31 -5.99 8.59
C LEU A 179 0.00 -5.23 8.40
N ALA A 180 -1.03 -5.54 9.18
CA ALA A 180 -2.32 -4.85 9.13
C ALA A 180 -2.16 -3.37 9.53
N LYS A 181 -1.45 -3.12 10.65
CA LYS A 181 -1.11 -1.77 11.10
C LYS A 181 -0.31 -1.01 10.05
N ASN A 182 0.75 -1.62 9.50
CA ASN A 182 1.54 -0.96 8.46
C ASN A 182 0.72 -0.63 7.21
N ALA A 183 -0.15 -1.54 6.77
CA ALA A 183 -1.02 -1.30 5.62
C ALA A 183 -2.00 -0.14 5.89
N ARG A 184 -2.57 -0.08 7.11
CA ARG A 184 -3.39 1.04 7.57
C ARG A 184 -2.61 2.36 7.55
N ASP A 185 -1.42 2.38 8.14
CA ASP A 185 -0.58 3.57 8.23
C ASP A 185 -0.17 4.09 6.85
N LEU A 186 0.11 3.18 5.91
CA LEU A 186 0.38 3.52 4.49
C LEU A 186 -0.85 4.09 3.78
N TYR A 187 -2.02 3.47 4.00
CA TYR A 187 -3.26 3.86 3.34
C TYR A 187 -3.75 5.25 3.77
N TYR A 188 -3.71 5.53 5.08
CA TYR A 188 -4.10 6.83 5.65
C TYR A 188 -2.96 7.86 5.69
N ALA A 189 -1.80 7.55 5.09
CA ALA A 189 -0.69 8.49 5.05
C ALA A 189 -1.07 9.78 4.32
N ASN A 190 -0.31 10.86 4.59
CA ASN A 190 -0.57 12.17 4.01
C ASN A 190 -2.01 12.71 4.20
N GLY A 191 -2.72 12.25 5.25
CA GLY A 191 -4.08 12.69 5.55
C GLY A 191 -5.09 12.20 4.52
N PHE A 192 -4.81 11.10 3.82
CA PHE A 192 -5.76 10.51 2.88
C PHE A 192 -7.03 10.06 3.63
N GLU A 193 -8.18 10.52 3.13
CA GLU A 193 -9.50 10.10 3.57
C GLU A 193 -10.38 9.89 2.34
N HIS A 194 -11.32 8.95 2.42
CA HIS A 194 -12.31 8.69 1.38
C HIS A 194 -13.68 8.59 2.03
N GLY A 195 -14.48 9.66 1.94
CA GLY A 195 -15.72 9.80 2.71
C GLY A 195 -16.83 8.80 2.36
N GLY A 196 -16.73 8.10 1.23
CA GLY A 196 -17.66 7.03 0.86
C GLY A 196 -17.21 5.63 1.28
N GLN A 197 -16.05 5.51 1.95
CA GLN A 197 -15.44 4.24 2.30
C GLN A 197 -15.19 4.10 3.81
N GLU A 198 -15.61 2.96 4.35
CA GLU A 198 -15.28 2.51 5.71
C GLU A 198 -14.26 1.36 5.64
N ALA A 199 -12.97 1.73 5.57
CA ALA A 199 -11.88 0.76 5.42
C ALA A 199 -11.35 0.24 6.77
N VAL A 200 -11.48 -1.07 6.98
CA VAL A 200 -10.99 -1.80 8.15
C VAL A 200 -9.78 -2.68 7.77
N PHE A 201 -8.73 -2.63 8.58
CA PHE A 201 -7.48 -3.36 8.37
C PHE A 201 -7.25 -4.32 9.52
N LEU A 202 -7.29 -5.63 9.25
CA LEU A 202 -7.16 -6.68 10.25
C LEU A 202 -6.10 -7.70 9.85
N SER A 203 -5.46 -8.30 10.85
CA SER A 203 -4.88 -9.62 10.66
C SER A 203 -5.98 -10.67 10.53
N TYR A 204 -5.66 -11.80 9.91
CA TYR A 204 -6.61 -12.89 9.75
C TYR A 204 -7.17 -13.36 11.10
N ARG A 205 -6.33 -13.36 12.14
CA ARG A 205 -6.75 -13.67 13.50
C ARG A 205 -7.75 -12.66 14.06
N GLU A 206 -7.46 -11.37 13.96
CA GLU A 206 -8.38 -10.31 14.44
C GLU A 206 -9.70 -10.35 13.66
N PHE A 207 -9.66 -10.65 12.36
CA PHE A 207 -10.86 -10.85 11.56
C PHE A 207 -11.72 -12.00 12.09
N LEU A 208 -11.12 -13.17 12.37
CA LEU A 208 -11.86 -14.28 12.98
C LEU A 208 -12.43 -13.90 14.35
N GLU A 209 -11.62 -13.27 15.21
CA GLU A 209 -12.02 -12.84 16.56
C GLU A 209 -13.15 -11.79 16.53
N SER A 210 -13.27 -11.01 15.45
CA SER A 210 -14.40 -10.08 15.25
C SER A 210 -15.75 -10.78 15.02
N ILE A 211 -15.71 -12.02 14.51
CA ILE A 211 -16.91 -12.86 14.30
C ILE A 211 -17.16 -13.71 15.54
N ARG A 212 -16.11 -14.38 16.03
CA ARG A 212 -16.13 -15.25 17.20
C ARG A 212 -14.72 -15.48 17.71
N VAL A 213 -14.51 -15.34 19.02
CA VAL A 213 -13.25 -15.74 19.67
C VAL A 213 -13.10 -17.27 19.60
N PRO A 214 -12.10 -17.81 18.87
CA PRO A 214 -11.87 -19.25 18.82
C PRO A 214 -11.48 -19.78 20.20
N GLN A 215 -11.91 -21.00 20.53
CA GLN A 215 -11.44 -21.65 21.74
C GLN A 215 -9.98 -22.07 21.57
N GLY A 216 -9.15 -21.80 22.59
CA GLY A 216 -7.73 -22.13 22.57
C GLY A 216 -6.90 -21.18 21.71
N ARG A 217 -5.84 -21.69 21.08
CA ARG A 217 -4.95 -20.94 20.20
C ARG A 217 -4.54 -21.79 19.01
N GLU A 218 -4.20 -21.14 17.90
CA GLU A 218 -3.60 -21.81 16.75
C GLU A 218 -2.32 -22.57 17.18
N ALA A 219 -2.21 -23.81 16.69
CA ALA A 219 -1.01 -24.61 16.84
C ALA A 219 0.07 -24.09 15.88
N THR A 220 1.17 -23.60 16.44
CA THR A 220 2.31 -23.16 15.64
C THR A 220 3.18 -24.35 15.23
N TRP A 221 4.08 -24.14 14.28
CA TRP A 221 5.10 -25.13 13.95
C TRP A 221 5.89 -25.61 15.17
N ARG A 222 6.18 -24.73 16.13
CA ARG A 222 6.88 -25.08 17.37
C ARG A 222 6.08 -26.07 18.21
N ASP A 223 4.77 -25.86 18.31
CA ASP A 223 3.87 -26.74 19.06
C ASP A 223 3.78 -28.11 18.38
N PHE A 224 3.55 -28.10 17.06
CA PHE A 224 3.46 -29.31 16.26
C PHE A 224 4.76 -30.11 16.29
N SER A 225 5.92 -29.47 16.11
CA SER A 225 7.22 -30.13 16.15
C SER A 225 7.49 -30.79 17.51
N GLY A 226 7.15 -30.11 18.61
CA GLY A 226 7.25 -30.66 19.95
C GLY A 226 6.36 -31.89 20.14
N TRP A 227 5.12 -31.85 19.64
CA TRP A 227 4.21 -33.00 19.66
C TRP A 227 4.70 -34.15 18.77
N PHE A 228 5.05 -33.86 17.52
CA PHE A 228 5.46 -34.83 16.50
C PHE A 228 6.73 -35.59 16.88
N SER A 229 7.63 -34.96 17.66
CA SER A 229 8.83 -35.62 18.19
C SER A 229 8.52 -36.90 18.97
N ARG A 230 7.38 -36.94 19.68
CA ARG A 230 6.89 -38.10 20.44
C ARG A 230 6.29 -39.19 19.56
N MET A 231 5.83 -38.83 18.36
CA MET A 231 5.23 -39.74 17.39
C MET A 231 6.21 -40.28 16.34
N ARG A 232 7.39 -39.67 16.24
CA ARG A 232 8.39 -39.95 15.20
C ARG A 232 8.75 -41.44 15.08
N GLN A 233 8.75 -42.19 16.18
CA GLN A 233 9.05 -43.63 16.13
C GLN A 233 7.99 -44.45 15.39
N SER A 234 6.72 -44.04 15.46
CA SER A 234 5.58 -44.70 14.81
C SER A 234 5.34 -44.18 13.39
N TYR A 235 5.81 -42.98 13.05
CA TYR A 235 5.61 -42.32 11.75
C TYR A 235 6.95 -41.90 11.13
N ARG A 236 7.90 -42.86 11.02
CA ARG A 236 9.28 -42.58 10.56
C ARG A 236 9.37 -42.16 9.10
N ASP A 237 8.36 -42.52 8.31
CA ASP A 237 8.20 -42.28 6.89
C ASP A 237 7.48 -40.95 6.57
N ILE A 238 6.99 -40.25 7.59
CA ILE A 238 6.36 -38.93 7.48
C ILE A 238 7.35 -37.86 7.93
N GLU A 239 7.57 -36.87 7.07
CA GLU A 239 8.34 -35.68 7.41
C GLU A 239 7.44 -34.70 8.17
N GLY A 240 7.93 -34.18 9.30
CA GLY A 240 7.09 -33.41 10.23
C GLY A 240 6.64 -32.06 9.65
N HIS A 241 7.51 -31.36 8.91
CA HIS A 241 7.15 -30.07 8.33
C HIS A 241 6.13 -30.25 7.20
N GLN A 242 6.33 -31.24 6.34
CA GLN A 242 5.33 -31.66 5.34
C GLN A 242 4.00 -32.03 5.98
N ALA A 243 4.00 -32.84 7.05
CA ALA A 243 2.78 -33.21 7.76
C ALA A 243 2.05 -31.98 8.31
N PHE A 244 2.78 -31.05 8.92
CA PHE A 244 2.20 -29.82 9.45
C PHE A 244 1.54 -28.98 8.35
N GLU A 245 2.24 -28.75 7.23
CA GLU A 245 1.73 -27.96 6.11
C GLU A 245 0.55 -28.64 5.40
N GLU A 246 0.58 -29.96 5.24
CA GLU A 246 -0.53 -30.72 4.66
C GLU A 246 -1.76 -30.74 5.57
N ILE A 247 -1.57 -30.93 6.88
CA ILE A 247 -2.67 -30.92 7.85
C ILE A 247 -3.36 -29.55 7.86
N ARG A 248 -2.59 -28.46 8.00
CA ARG A 248 -3.16 -27.10 8.07
C ARG A 248 -3.68 -26.59 6.72
N GLY A 249 -3.02 -26.96 5.62
CA GLY A 249 -3.23 -26.36 4.30
C GLY A 249 -4.13 -27.18 3.38
N VAL A 250 -4.35 -28.46 3.70
CA VAL A 250 -5.17 -29.37 2.89
C VAL A 250 -6.26 -30.00 3.75
N ILE A 251 -5.90 -30.78 4.78
CA ILE A 251 -6.87 -31.55 5.57
C ILE A 251 -7.85 -30.63 6.32
N ALA A 252 -7.34 -29.59 7.00
CA ALA A 252 -8.13 -28.67 7.81
C ALA A 252 -8.50 -27.35 7.10
N ALA A 253 -8.20 -27.21 5.81
CA ALA A 253 -8.31 -25.92 5.12
C ALA A 253 -9.67 -25.67 4.44
N ARG A 254 -10.54 -26.68 4.33
CA ARG A 254 -11.83 -26.52 3.65
C ARG A 254 -12.81 -25.72 4.50
N ALA A 255 -13.55 -24.81 3.86
CA ALA A 255 -14.58 -23.99 4.52
C ALA A 255 -15.70 -24.85 5.15
N ASN A 256 -15.98 -26.02 4.57
CA ASN A 256 -17.01 -26.95 5.06
C ASN A 256 -16.53 -27.86 6.20
N GLY A 257 -15.33 -27.62 6.73
CA GLY A 257 -14.72 -28.41 7.79
C GLY A 257 -13.62 -29.34 7.30
N ILE A 258 -13.23 -30.27 8.17
CA ILE A 258 -12.13 -31.21 7.95
C ILE A 258 -12.47 -32.14 6.77
N LEU A 259 -11.49 -32.35 5.88
CA LEU A 259 -11.57 -33.34 4.80
C LEU A 259 -11.83 -34.74 5.38
N SER A 260 -12.77 -35.50 4.82
CA SER A 260 -12.90 -36.92 5.17
C SER A 260 -11.70 -37.73 4.68
N PRO A 261 -11.44 -38.93 5.25
CA PRO A 261 -10.40 -39.82 4.74
C PRO A 261 -10.61 -40.14 3.25
N GLU A 262 -11.85 -40.40 2.83
CA GLU A 262 -12.20 -40.69 1.43
C GLU A 262 -11.86 -39.52 0.50
N ASP A 263 -12.26 -38.30 0.89
CA ASP A 263 -12.01 -37.10 0.09
C ASP A 263 -10.53 -36.77 0.03
N TYR A 264 -9.79 -37.00 1.12
CA TYR A 264 -8.34 -36.79 1.16
C TYR A 264 -7.60 -37.77 0.24
N ARG A 265 -8.00 -39.05 0.23
CA ARG A 265 -7.46 -40.06 -0.71
C ARG A 265 -7.72 -39.69 -2.17
N ALA A 266 -8.85 -39.05 -2.46
CA ALA A 266 -9.25 -38.69 -3.81
C ALA A 266 -8.53 -37.46 -4.39
N LEU A 267 -7.74 -36.72 -3.59
CA LEU A 267 -7.03 -35.53 -4.05
C LEU A 267 -6.05 -35.80 -5.19
N GLY A 268 -5.96 -34.89 -6.15
CA GLY A 268 -4.97 -34.96 -7.22
C GLY A 268 -3.54 -34.66 -6.74
N VAL A 269 -2.55 -35.00 -7.56
CA VAL A 269 -1.11 -34.77 -7.27
C VAL A 269 -0.72 -33.30 -7.09
N ARG A 270 -1.57 -32.36 -7.54
CA ARG A 270 -1.38 -30.91 -7.35
C ARG A 270 -2.06 -30.37 -6.09
N GLN A 271 -2.84 -31.18 -5.39
CA GLN A 271 -3.64 -30.79 -4.22
C GLN A 271 -3.07 -31.33 -2.91
N SER A 272 -2.18 -32.32 -2.96
CA SER A 272 -1.55 -32.94 -1.80
C SER A 272 -0.08 -33.17 -2.09
N ILE A 273 0.79 -32.86 -1.12
CA ILE A 273 2.23 -33.13 -1.25
C ILE A 273 2.58 -34.60 -0.98
N PHE A 274 1.66 -35.35 -0.39
CA PHE A 274 1.84 -36.77 -0.09
C PHE A 274 1.34 -37.64 -1.25
N ALA A 275 2.17 -38.63 -1.59
CA ALA A 275 1.79 -39.70 -2.50
C ALA A 275 0.59 -40.49 -1.92
N GLN A 276 -0.25 -41.04 -2.80
CA GLN A 276 -1.54 -41.61 -2.44
C GLN A 276 -1.41 -42.72 -1.38
N GLU A 277 -0.34 -43.50 -1.43
CA GLU A 277 -0.08 -44.62 -0.52
C GLU A 277 0.25 -44.18 0.91
N ARG A 278 0.62 -42.91 1.10
CA ARG A 278 0.96 -42.33 2.42
C ARG A 278 -0.18 -41.53 3.04
N ARG A 279 -1.26 -41.28 2.30
CA ARG A 279 -2.35 -40.42 2.76
C ARG A 279 -3.11 -41.00 3.94
N ASP A 280 -3.39 -42.30 3.91
CA ASP A 280 -4.02 -42.98 5.04
C ASP A 280 -3.18 -42.85 6.30
N ARG A 281 -1.87 -43.06 6.16
CA ARG A 281 -0.93 -42.94 7.28
C ARG A 281 -0.84 -41.52 7.85
N LEU A 282 -0.91 -40.50 7.00
CA LEU A 282 -0.96 -39.10 7.46
C LEU A 282 -2.31 -38.78 8.13
N TYR A 283 -3.41 -39.29 7.61
CA TYR A 283 -4.73 -39.06 8.21
C TYR A 283 -4.82 -39.70 9.60
N GLU A 284 -4.29 -40.92 9.76
CA GLU A 284 -4.13 -41.57 11.08
C GLU A 284 -3.26 -40.76 12.05
N LEU A 285 -2.28 -39.99 11.55
CA LEU A 285 -1.49 -39.08 12.38
C LEU A 285 -2.33 -37.88 12.82
N PHE A 286 -3.12 -37.32 11.92
CA PHE A 286 -3.98 -36.15 12.16
C PHE A 286 -5.08 -36.43 13.21
N GLU A 287 -5.62 -37.65 13.26
CA GLU A 287 -6.66 -38.03 14.22
C GLU A 287 -6.17 -38.19 15.69
N LYS A 288 -4.86 -38.08 15.95
CA LYS A 288 -4.27 -38.26 17.29
C LYS A 288 -4.01 -36.95 18.03
#